data_AF-A0A970DVK5-F1
#
_entry.id   AF-A0A970DVK5-F1
#
_cell.length_a   1.000
_cell.length_b   1.000
_cell.length_c   1.000
_cell.angle_alpha   90.00
_cell.angle_beta   90.00
_cell.angle_gamma   90.00
#
_symmetry.space_group_name_H-M   'P 1'
#
loop_
_entity.id
_entity.type
_entity.pdbx_description
1 polymer ?
#
loop_
_entity_poly.entity_id
_entity_poly.type
_entity_poly.pdbx_seq_one_letter_code
_entity_poly.pdbx_strand_id
1 'polypeptide(L)'
;MRKQKIWWIFLLCGFLSLGSALPATALTEKASWQFKHGLRIWGVDLVWSRLGYPLFPGVDTAYFFSVGGGLETFGFYRQPDGTPYKPPRDGENRALYQNANLTWSLGLKQGLVYDRRRLRNLWEAFLVYYGRYDHHLCDWTPDALLFATSLPDRTGGVQNAIGTGVLYNRVEAGRDDWVKQGFYGELSGEFAPRGLFNAATGADYYRFNGTGLWFYPIRAGDKIGIYLAGRFIYDRLGGAYIPVRARTTLGGFSTYPGFTPGLGGSLRGAEAGRFDGYVKAVHNLEVRAGYLPWREYGVVPMVVGYLDLGVTDNLTSRLDFDQVLGSVGIGVGVSNLFLYGNYFWPEDRFSLNLALGLHF
;
A
#
# COMPACT_ATOMS: atom_id res chain seq x y z
N MET A 1 -13.77 -31.77 11.41
CA MET A 1 -12.31 -31.58 11.20
C MET A 1 -11.82 -30.25 11.79
N ARG A 2 -11.74 -30.10 13.13
CA ARG A 2 -11.62 -28.78 13.80
C ARG A 2 -10.36 -28.54 14.64
N LYS A 3 -9.36 -29.44 14.65
CA LYS A 3 -8.21 -29.38 15.58
C LYS A 3 -6.84 -29.01 14.97
N GLN A 4 -6.72 -28.87 13.64
CA GLN A 4 -5.41 -28.63 12.98
C GLN A 4 -5.03 -27.14 12.77
N LYS A 5 -5.88 -26.17 13.14
CA LYS A 5 -5.66 -24.75 12.76
C LYS A 5 -5.00 -23.85 13.82
N ILE A 6 -4.75 -24.34 15.04
CA ILE A 6 -4.26 -23.50 16.15
C ILE A 6 -2.73 -23.52 16.27
N TRP A 7 -2.03 -24.53 15.72
CA TRP A 7 -0.58 -24.64 15.83
C TRP A 7 0.20 -23.46 15.22
N TRP A 8 -0.34 -22.85 14.16
CA TRP A 8 0.22 -21.63 13.56
C TRP A 8 0.20 -20.42 14.49
N ILE A 9 -0.81 -20.31 15.37
CA ILE A 9 -0.90 -19.23 16.37
C ILE A 9 0.22 -19.41 17.41
N PHE A 10 0.48 -20.65 17.83
CA PHE A 10 1.59 -20.93 18.75
C PHE A 10 2.96 -20.72 18.11
N LEU A 11 3.13 -21.04 16.82
CA LEU A 11 4.33 -20.68 16.06
C LEU A 11 4.51 -19.16 15.97
N LEU A 12 3.44 -18.41 15.67
CA LEU A 12 3.47 -16.95 15.62
C LEU A 12 3.87 -16.35 16.99
N CYS A 13 3.29 -16.86 18.08
CA CYS A 13 3.67 -16.48 19.45
C CYS A 13 5.13 -16.84 19.79
N GLY A 14 5.63 -17.98 19.30
CA GLY A 14 7.03 -18.39 19.44
C GLY A 14 8.00 -17.51 18.65
N PHE A 15 7.61 -17.05 17.46
CA PHE A 15 8.39 -16.09 16.68
C PHE A 15 8.39 -14.69 17.32
N LEU A 16 7.25 -14.26 17.88
CA LEU A 16 7.13 -13.01 18.63
C LEU A 16 8.08 -12.98 19.84
N SER A 17 8.18 -14.08 20.58
CA SER A 17 9.09 -14.17 21.74
C SER A 17 10.57 -14.25 21.32
N LEU A 18 10.90 -14.95 20.23
CA LEU A 18 12.26 -14.99 19.68
C LEU A 18 12.74 -13.62 19.15
N GLY A 19 11.86 -12.84 18.49
CA GLY A 19 12.19 -11.49 18.03
C GLY A 19 12.46 -10.50 19.16
N SER A 20 11.79 -10.69 20.31
CA SER A 20 12.03 -9.90 21.53
C SER A 20 13.30 -10.29 22.30
N ALA A 21 13.83 -11.51 22.08
CA ALA A 21 14.99 -12.05 22.79
C ALA A 21 16.35 -11.69 22.16
N LEU A 22 16.38 -11.04 20.99
CA LEU A 22 17.63 -10.65 20.35
C LEU A 22 18.32 -9.48 21.10
N PRO A 23 19.64 -9.59 21.38
CA PRO A 23 20.37 -8.64 22.22
C PRO A 23 20.37 -7.23 21.64
N ALA A 24 20.08 -6.23 22.49
CA ALA A 24 20.08 -4.81 22.15
C ALA A 24 21.51 -4.28 22.08
N THR A 25 22.04 -4.09 20.88
CA THR A 25 23.34 -3.45 20.71
C THR A 25 23.31 -2.50 19.52
N ALA A 26 22.58 -1.39 19.65
CA ALA A 26 22.81 -0.20 18.85
C ALA A 26 22.25 1.02 19.60
N LEU A 27 23.13 1.98 19.86
CA LEU A 27 22.80 3.27 20.45
C LEU A 27 21.84 4.04 19.53
N THR A 28 20.85 4.69 20.16
CA THR A 28 20.03 5.82 19.65
C THR A 28 18.73 5.60 18.86
N GLU A 29 18.22 4.37 18.63
CA GLU A 29 16.76 4.17 18.47
C GLU A 29 16.22 3.29 19.60
N LYS A 30 15.31 3.84 20.40
CA LYS A 30 14.55 3.04 21.37
C LYS A 30 13.65 2.11 20.58
N ALA A 31 13.64 0.82 20.93
CA ALA A 31 12.62 -0.12 20.45
C ALA A 31 11.25 0.57 20.59
N SER A 32 10.60 0.86 19.46
CA SER A 32 9.37 1.63 19.46
C SER A 32 8.25 0.74 18.97
N TRP A 33 7.29 0.51 19.85
CA TRP A 33 5.99 0.05 19.43
C TRP A 33 5.32 1.22 18.73
N GLN A 34 5.02 1.05 17.44
CA GLN A 34 4.28 2.06 16.68
C GLN A 34 2.89 1.51 16.43
N PHE A 35 1.91 2.08 17.13
CA PHE A 35 0.53 1.80 16.80
C PHE A 35 0.17 2.60 15.54
N LYS A 36 -0.08 1.91 14.43
CA LYS A 36 -0.53 2.55 13.19
C LYS A 36 -2.01 2.28 13.00
N HIS A 37 -2.80 3.34 13.03
CA HIS A 37 -4.21 3.30 12.68
C HIS A 37 -4.33 3.69 11.20
N GLY A 38 -4.86 2.79 10.37
CA GLY A 38 -5.25 3.10 8.99
C GLY A 38 -6.77 3.24 8.88
N LEU A 39 -7.27 3.88 7.81
CA LEU A 39 -8.69 3.84 7.46
C LEU A 39 -9.07 2.43 6.97
N ARG A 40 -9.32 1.53 7.93
CA ARG A 40 -10.26 0.42 7.78
C ARG A 40 -11.39 0.77 8.74
N ILE A 41 -12.62 0.89 8.24
CA ILE A 41 -13.78 1.29 9.05
C ILE A 41 -13.89 0.42 10.31
N TRP A 42 -13.41 -0.84 10.24
CA TRP A 42 -13.31 -1.76 11.38
C TRP A 42 -12.02 -2.59 11.35
N GLY A 43 -10.86 -2.00 11.63
CA GLY A 43 -9.60 -2.76 11.70
C GLY A 43 -8.51 -2.13 12.56
N VAL A 44 -7.52 -2.94 12.94
CA VAL A 44 -6.35 -2.54 13.73
C VAL A 44 -5.11 -3.20 13.16
N ASP A 45 -4.06 -2.40 12.96
CA ASP A 45 -2.74 -2.88 12.58
C ASP A 45 -1.72 -2.52 13.67
N LEU A 46 -1.02 -3.53 14.19
CA LEU A 46 0.07 -3.40 15.15
C LEU A 46 1.39 -3.55 14.40
N VAL A 47 2.28 -2.57 14.53
CA VAL A 47 3.60 -2.60 13.92
C VAL A 47 4.66 -2.45 15.01
N TRP A 48 5.60 -3.37 15.00
CA TRP A 48 6.80 -3.34 15.83
C TRP A 48 8.01 -3.21 14.92
N SER A 49 8.91 -2.29 15.24
CA SER A 49 10.18 -2.16 14.53
C SER A 49 11.30 -1.77 15.49
N ARG A 50 12.49 -2.26 15.22
CA ARG A 50 13.66 -2.05 16.08
C ARG A 50 14.95 -2.14 15.28
N LEU A 51 15.91 -1.24 15.54
CA LEU A 51 17.29 -1.45 15.13
C LEU A 51 17.90 -2.61 15.91
N GLY A 52 18.35 -3.63 15.19
CA GLY A 52 19.08 -4.74 15.76
C GLY A 52 20.58 -4.63 15.51
N TYR A 53 21.28 -5.74 15.72
CA TYR A 53 22.71 -5.82 15.43
C TYR A 53 22.97 -5.55 13.94
N PRO A 54 23.90 -4.64 13.59
CA PRO A 54 24.21 -4.34 12.21
C PRO A 54 24.85 -5.58 11.55
N LEU A 55 24.20 -6.13 10.51
CA LEU A 55 24.76 -7.28 9.79
C LEU A 55 26.00 -6.89 8.97
N PHE A 56 26.14 -5.60 8.63
CA PHE A 56 27.31 -5.03 7.97
C PHE A 56 27.84 -3.82 8.76
N PRO A 57 29.18 -3.63 8.83
CA PRO A 57 29.76 -2.49 9.52
C PRO A 57 29.33 -1.14 8.93
N GLY A 58 29.00 -0.18 9.79
CA GLY A 58 28.79 1.23 9.40
C GLY A 58 27.43 1.55 8.78
N VAL A 59 26.46 0.65 8.89
CA VAL A 59 25.08 0.79 8.41
C VAL A 59 24.10 0.21 9.44
N ASP A 60 22.84 0.63 9.39
CA ASP A 60 21.82 0.16 10.32
C ASP A 60 21.07 -1.05 9.78
N THR A 61 20.68 -1.98 10.66
CA THR A 61 19.76 -3.08 10.36
C THR A 61 18.51 -2.94 11.20
N ALA A 62 17.35 -2.83 10.57
CA ALA A 62 16.06 -2.78 11.23
C ALA A 62 15.32 -4.10 11.08
N TYR A 63 14.76 -4.63 12.16
CA TYR A 63 13.85 -5.77 12.16
C TYR A 63 12.45 -5.25 12.38
N PHE A 64 11.47 -5.83 11.69
CA PHE A 64 10.08 -5.44 11.86
C PHE A 64 9.14 -6.63 11.83
N PHE A 65 8.05 -6.46 12.55
CA PHE A 65 6.92 -7.36 12.57
C PHE A 65 5.65 -6.53 12.50
N SER A 66 4.65 -7.00 11.75
CA SER A 66 3.31 -6.47 11.84
C SER A 66 2.28 -7.57 11.93
N VAL A 67 1.19 -7.29 12.62
CA VAL A 67 -0.02 -8.09 12.61
C VAL A 67 -1.21 -7.16 12.60
N GLY A 68 -2.22 -7.47 11.81
CA GLY A 68 -3.39 -6.62 11.75
C GLY A 68 -4.54 -7.29 11.03
N GLY A 69 -5.74 -6.80 11.24
CA GLY A 69 -6.92 -7.42 10.68
C GLY A 69 -8.13 -6.51 10.80
N GLY A 70 -9.19 -6.89 10.10
CA GLY A 70 -10.42 -6.11 10.12
C GLY A 70 -11.49 -6.63 9.18
N LEU A 71 -12.63 -5.97 9.23
CA LEU A 71 -13.68 -6.09 8.23
C LEU A 71 -13.48 -5.03 7.16
N GLU A 72 -13.54 -5.44 5.91
CA GLU A 72 -13.40 -4.56 4.76
C GLU A 72 -14.39 -4.94 3.66
N THR A 73 -14.80 -3.95 2.89
CA THR A 73 -15.51 -4.15 1.63
C THR A 73 -14.48 -4.11 0.51
N PHE A 74 -14.48 -5.12 -0.35
CA PHE A 74 -13.56 -5.23 -1.47
C PHE A 74 -14.31 -5.45 -2.77
N GLY A 75 -13.71 -5.04 -3.90
CA GLY A 75 -14.36 -5.07 -5.20
C GLY A 75 -13.79 -6.13 -6.14
N PHE A 76 -14.68 -6.84 -6.82
CA PHE A 76 -14.40 -7.69 -7.98
C PHE A 76 -15.26 -7.24 -9.16
N TYR A 77 -14.68 -6.40 -10.01
CA TYR A 77 -15.41 -5.73 -11.10
C TYR A 77 -15.28 -6.49 -12.42
N ARG A 78 -15.59 -7.78 -12.40
CA ARG A 78 -15.70 -8.60 -13.60
C ARG A 78 -16.94 -9.45 -13.56
N GLN A 79 -17.49 -9.68 -14.75
CA GLN A 79 -18.49 -10.70 -14.96
C GLN A 79 -17.86 -12.10 -14.79
N PRO A 80 -18.65 -13.15 -14.59
CA PRO A 80 -18.13 -14.53 -14.48
C PRO A 80 -17.36 -15.00 -15.72
N ASP A 81 -17.64 -14.42 -16.90
CA ASP A 81 -16.91 -14.68 -18.15
C ASP A 81 -15.57 -13.92 -18.25
N GLY A 82 -15.23 -13.11 -17.25
CA GLY A 82 -14.02 -12.31 -17.19
C GLY A 82 -14.10 -10.94 -17.86
N THR A 83 -15.23 -10.56 -18.46
CA THR A 83 -15.40 -9.22 -19.05
C THR A 83 -15.50 -8.14 -17.94
N PRO A 84 -15.03 -6.90 -18.20
CA PRO A 84 -15.15 -5.82 -17.22
C PRO A 84 -16.60 -5.54 -16.82
N TYR A 85 -16.86 -5.39 -15.52
CA TYR A 85 -18.16 -5.02 -14.98
C TYR A 85 -18.21 -3.53 -14.65
N LYS A 86 -19.23 -2.84 -15.17
CA LYS A 86 -19.56 -1.46 -14.81
C LYS A 86 -20.77 -1.48 -13.88
N PRO A 87 -20.64 -1.04 -12.62
CA PRO A 87 -21.76 -0.93 -11.71
C PRO A 87 -22.85 -0.02 -12.32
N PRO A 88 -24.14 -0.37 -12.15
CA PRO A 88 -25.22 0.52 -12.56
C PRO A 88 -25.17 1.81 -11.74
N ARG A 89 -25.65 2.92 -12.32
CA ARG A 89 -25.75 4.20 -11.60
C ARG A 89 -26.71 4.12 -10.42
N ASP A 90 -27.81 3.40 -10.62
CA ASP A 90 -28.85 3.15 -9.63
C ASP A 90 -28.94 1.64 -9.37
N GLY A 91 -29.07 1.26 -8.09
CA GLY A 91 -29.21 -0.13 -7.66
C GLY A 91 -27.97 -0.71 -6.98
N GLU A 92 -27.98 -2.03 -6.80
CA GLU A 92 -26.96 -2.74 -6.03
C GLU A 92 -25.67 -2.95 -6.85
N ASN A 93 -24.54 -2.53 -6.28
CA ASN A 93 -23.22 -2.79 -6.85
C ASN A 93 -22.76 -4.21 -6.52
N ARG A 94 -23.06 -5.15 -7.43
CA ARG A 94 -22.70 -6.56 -7.29
C ARG A 94 -21.19 -6.84 -7.37
N ALA A 95 -20.35 -5.85 -7.66
CA ALA A 95 -18.91 -6.04 -7.60
C ALA A 95 -18.39 -6.16 -6.17
N LEU A 96 -19.10 -5.61 -5.19
CA LEU A 96 -18.63 -5.48 -3.82
C LEU A 96 -18.95 -6.72 -3.00
N TYR A 97 -17.99 -7.16 -2.19
CA TYR A 97 -18.16 -8.24 -1.23
C TYR A 97 -17.51 -7.90 0.11
N GLN A 98 -18.05 -8.47 1.19
CA GLN A 98 -17.52 -8.28 2.54
C GLN A 98 -16.46 -9.33 2.87
N ASN A 99 -15.39 -8.91 3.53
CA ASN A 99 -14.28 -9.77 3.90
C ASN A 99 -13.79 -9.49 5.33
N ALA A 100 -13.68 -10.56 6.12
CA ALA A 100 -12.97 -10.54 7.39
C ALA A 100 -11.54 -11.04 7.17
N ASN A 101 -10.55 -10.25 7.54
CA ASN A 101 -9.17 -10.57 7.27
C ASN A 101 -8.23 -10.49 8.46
N LEU A 102 -7.13 -11.23 8.33
CA LEU A 102 -5.96 -11.16 9.18
C LEU A 102 -4.72 -11.11 8.28
N THR A 103 -3.77 -10.25 8.61
CA THR A 103 -2.50 -10.04 7.92
C THR A 103 -1.37 -10.08 8.91
N TRP A 104 -0.22 -10.56 8.46
CA TRP A 104 1.02 -10.51 9.22
C TRP A 104 2.20 -10.29 8.30
N SER A 105 3.23 -9.64 8.81
CA SER A 105 4.51 -9.54 8.14
C SER A 105 5.65 -9.69 9.14
N LEU A 106 6.75 -10.28 8.69
CA LEU A 106 7.99 -10.38 9.43
C LEU A 106 9.13 -10.13 8.46
N GLY A 107 10.01 -9.19 8.77
CA GLY A 107 11.10 -8.88 7.87
C GLY A 107 12.22 -8.10 8.52
N LEU A 108 13.19 -7.78 7.68
CA LEU A 108 14.30 -6.93 8.01
C LEU A 108 14.60 -5.96 6.86
N LYS A 109 15.19 -4.83 7.23
CA LYS A 109 15.80 -3.86 6.32
C LYS A 109 17.26 -3.76 6.68
N GLN A 110 18.10 -3.90 5.69
CA GLN A 110 19.53 -3.84 5.81
C GLN A 110 20.04 -2.61 5.08
N GLY A 111 20.64 -1.68 5.81
CA GLY A 111 21.38 -0.59 5.21
C GLY A 111 22.53 -1.10 4.34
N LEU A 112 22.71 -0.46 3.19
CA LEU A 112 23.80 -0.69 2.25
C LEU A 112 24.76 0.50 2.21
N VAL A 113 24.21 1.72 2.39
CA VAL A 113 24.98 2.97 2.44
C VAL A 113 24.38 3.84 3.53
N TYR A 114 25.22 4.28 4.47
CA TYR A 114 24.80 5.17 5.56
C TYR A 114 25.06 6.63 5.24
N ASP A 115 24.08 7.47 5.49
CA ASP A 115 24.22 8.91 5.38
C ASP A 115 24.47 9.53 6.76
N ARG A 116 25.74 9.88 7.01
CA ARG A 116 26.17 10.50 8.27
C ARG A 116 25.56 11.88 8.52
N ARG A 117 25.15 12.62 7.48
CA ARG A 117 24.52 13.93 7.65
C ARG A 117 23.07 13.77 8.10
N ARG A 118 22.38 12.77 7.57
CA ARG A 118 20.96 12.50 7.84
C ARG A 118 20.73 11.48 8.96
N LEU A 119 21.81 10.85 9.45
CA LEU A 119 21.81 9.82 10.50
C LEU A 119 20.83 8.69 10.20
N ARG A 120 20.82 8.22 8.94
CA ARG A 120 19.99 7.11 8.48
C ARG A 120 20.61 6.44 7.27
N ASN A 121 20.15 5.23 6.95
CA ASN A 121 20.51 4.58 5.70
C ASN A 121 19.98 5.38 4.50
N LEU A 122 20.83 5.57 3.49
CA LEU A 122 20.49 6.15 2.19
C LEU A 122 19.96 5.08 1.23
N TRP A 123 20.64 3.93 1.20
CA TRP A 123 20.26 2.74 0.46
C TRP A 123 19.96 1.63 1.44
N GLU A 124 18.86 0.92 1.24
CA GLU A 124 18.50 -0.25 2.05
C GLU A 124 18.03 -1.39 1.14
N ALA A 125 18.43 -2.62 1.46
CA ALA A 125 17.78 -3.81 0.96
C ALA A 125 16.77 -4.31 1.99
N PHE A 126 15.71 -4.98 1.57
CA PHE A 126 14.76 -5.58 2.48
C PHE A 126 14.42 -7.01 2.11
N LEU A 127 14.05 -7.79 3.10
CA LEU A 127 13.51 -9.13 2.95
C LEU A 127 12.36 -9.28 3.94
N VAL A 128 11.25 -9.80 3.47
CA VAL A 128 10.01 -9.86 4.25
C VAL A 128 9.19 -11.07 3.86
N TYR A 129 8.67 -11.74 4.86
CA TYR A 129 7.62 -12.72 4.72
C TYR A 129 6.28 -12.04 5.00
N TYR A 130 5.36 -12.14 4.05
CA TYR A 130 3.98 -11.68 4.18
C TYR A 130 3.06 -12.88 4.26
N GLY A 131 2.05 -12.77 5.11
CA GLY A 131 0.92 -13.67 5.03
C GLY A 131 -0.39 -13.00 5.35
N ARG A 132 -1.44 -13.63 4.86
CA ARG A 132 -2.80 -13.13 4.93
C ARG A 132 -3.77 -14.29 5.00
N TYR A 133 -4.85 -14.10 5.73
CA TYR A 133 -6.03 -14.92 5.71
C TYR A 133 -7.24 -14.05 5.36
N ASP A 134 -7.99 -14.50 4.37
CA ASP A 134 -9.25 -13.88 3.95
C ASP A 134 -10.42 -14.83 4.20
N HIS A 135 -11.49 -14.31 4.78
CA HIS A 135 -12.77 -14.99 4.95
C HIS A 135 -13.86 -14.13 4.33
N HIS A 136 -14.25 -14.50 3.11
CA HIS A 136 -15.29 -13.79 2.38
C HIS A 136 -16.67 -14.14 2.97
N LEU A 137 -17.39 -13.11 3.42
CA LEU A 137 -18.67 -13.22 4.10
C LEU A 137 -19.80 -13.34 3.06
N CYS A 138 -19.90 -14.51 2.42
CA CYS A 138 -20.90 -14.79 1.39
C CYS A 138 -22.34 -14.53 1.89
N ASP A 139 -22.62 -14.83 3.15
CA ASP A 139 -23.97 -14.62 3.73
C ASP A 139 -24.35 -13.13 3.83
N TRP A 140 -23.37 -12.22 3.82
CA TRP A 140 -23.62 -10.77 3.92
C TRP A 140 -23.75 -10.11 2.55
N THR A 141 -23.18 -10.72 1.51
CA THR A 141 -23.16 -10.19 0.13
C THR A 141 -23.35 -11.34 -0.87
N PRO A 142 -24.45 -12.10 -0.81
CA PRO A 142 -24.60 -13.36 -1.54
C PRO A 142 -24.57 -13.17 -3.07
N ASP A 143 -25.01 -12.01 -3.55
CA ASP A 143 -25.12 -11.71 -4.98
C ASP A 143 -23.83 -11.16 -5.60
N ALA A 144 -22.74 -11.09 -4.83
CA ALA A 144 -21.47 -10.56 -5.30
C ALA A 144 -20.86 -11.41 -6.42
N LEU A 145 -20.37 -10.74 -7.47
CA LEU A 145 -19.87 -11.38 -8.69
C LEU A 145 -18.71 -12.34 -8.44
N LEU A 146 -17.89 -12.10 -7.42
CA LEU A 146 -16.80 -12.99 -7.04
C LEU A 146 -17.29 -14.42 -6.78
N PHE A 147 -18.43 -14.56 -6.10
CA PHE A 147 -18.98 -15.86 -5.70
C PHE A 147 -19.57 -16.64 -6.87
N ALA A 148 -19.94 -15.94 -7.95
CA ALA A 148 -20.40 -16.53 -9.19
C ALA A 148 -19.26 -17.07 -10.08
N THR A 149 -18.00 -16.81 -9.74
CA THR A 149 -16.84 -17.29 -10.51
C THR A 149 -16.40 -18.70 -10.14
N SER A 150 -15.52 -19.28 -10.97
CA SER A 150 -14.77 -20.52 -10.70
C SER A 150 -13.36 -20.26 -10.13
N LEU A 151 -13.07 -19.05 -9.65
CA LEU A 151 -11.73 -18.68 -9.20
C LEU A 151 -11.35 -19.44 -7.90
N PRO A 152 -10.13 -19.99 -7.82
CA PRO A 152 -9.63 -20.69 -6.63
C PRO A 152 -9.76 -19.92 -5.30
N ASP A 153 -9.56 -18.60 -5.32
CA ASP A 153 -9.60 -17.75 -4.12
C ASP A 153 -10.98 -17.13 -3.84
N ARG A 154 -12.04 -17.53 -4.55
CA ARG A 154 -13.39 -16.96 -4.38
C ARG A 154 -13.96 -17.09 -2.97
N THR A 155 -13.56 -18.12 -2.22
CA THR A 155 -13.98 -18.35 -0.82
C THR A 155 -13.04 -17.75 0.21
N GLY A 156 -11.98 -17.07 -0.24
CA GLY A 156 -10.86 -16.68 0.61
C GLY A 156 -9.98 -17.88 0.99
N GLY A 157 -9.03 -17.64 1.89
CA GLY A 157 -8.08 -18.62 2.36
C GLY A 157 -6.77 -17.99 2.81
N VAL A 158 -5.79 -18.85 3.12
CA VAL A 158 -4.44 -18.40 3.47
C VAL A 158 -3.63 -18.13 2.20
N GLN A 159 -2.94 -16.99 2.19
CA GLN A 159 -1.98 -16.58 1.17
C GLN A 159 -0.70 -16.12 1.85
N ASN A 160 0.44 -16.55 1.33
CA ASN A 160 1.75 -16.15 1.80
C ASN A 160 2.66 -15.81 0.63
N ALA A 161 3.56 -14.86 0.86
CA ALA A 161 4.54 -14.43 -0.11
C ALA A 161 5.84 -14.04 0.57
N ILE A 162 6.93 -14.10 -0.19
CA ILE A 162 8.22 -13.54 0.19
C ILE A 162 8.44 -12.30 -0.68
N GLY A 163 8.62 -11.15 -0.03
CA GLY A 163 8.99 -9.90 -0.67
C GLY A 163 10.47 -9.58 -0.44
N THR A 164 11.11 -8.99 -1.44
CA THR A 164 12.46 -8.43 -1.31
C THR A 164 12.63 -7.26 -2.26
N GLY A 165 13.60 -6.39 -1.99
CA GLY A 165 13.87 -5.27 -2.86
C GLY A 165 14.95 -4.36 -2.33
N VAL A 166 15.14 -3.26 -3.05
CA VAL A 166 16.10 -2.21 -2.72
C VAL A 166 15.38 -0.86 -2.77
N LEU A 167 15.66 -0.02 -1.79
CA LEU A 167 15.18 1.34 -1.73
C LEU A 167 16.32 2.34 -1.64
N TYR A 168 16.05 3.53 -2.12
CA TYR A 168 16.87 4.72 -2.00
C TYR A 168 16.03 5.86 -1.41
N ASN A 169 16.51 6.53 -0.37
CA ASN A 169 15.77 7.62 0.27
C ASN A 169 16.63 8.85 0.58
N ARG A 170 16.53 9.84 -0.31
CA ARG A 170 17.11 11.18 -0.12
C ARG A 170 16.05 12.26 0.10
N VAL A 171 14.82 11.87 0.45
CA VAL A 171 13.75 12.84 0.71
C VAL A 171 14.00 13.52 2.05
N GLU A 172 14.01 14.84 2.03
CA GLU A 172 14.06 15.69 3.22
C GLU A 172 12.72 16.40 3.37
N ALA A 173 12.29 16.57 4.62
CA ALA A 173 11.19 17.44 4.98
C ALA A 173 11.77 18.53 5.88
N GLY A 174 11.69 19.78 5.42
CA GLY A 174 12.13 20.92 6.23
C GLY A 174 11.28 21.00 7.49
N ARG A 175 11.93 21.03 8.65
CA ARG A 175 11.23 21.08 9.95
C ARG A 175 10.47 22.39 10.15
N ASP A 176 10.95 23.47 9.55
CA ASP A 176 10.44 24.82 9.79
C ASP A 176 9.42 25.29 8.74
N ASP A 177 9.55 24.84 7.50
CA ASP A 177 8.72 25.23 6.35
C ASP A 177 7.81 24.10 5.84
N TRP A 178 7.98 22.87 6.35
CA TRP A 178 7.21 21.67 5.98
C TRP A 178 7.25 21.35 4.47
N VAL A 179 8.25 21.88 3.78
CA VAL A 179 8.50 21.66 2.37
C VAL A 179 9.30 20.37 2.22
N LYS A 180 8.85 19.48 1.33
CA LYS A 180 9.60 18.28 0.96
C LYS A 180 10.53 18.58 -0.22
N GLN A 181 11.71 17.98 -0.22
CA GLN A 181 12.63 18.01 -1.35
C GLN A 181 13.38 16.69 -1.51
N GLY A 182 13.78 16.38 -2.75
CA GLY A 182 14.63 15.23 -3.06
C GLY A 182 13.88 14.09 -3.73
N PHE A 183 14.46 12.89 -3.65
CA PHE A 183 14.02 11.72 -4.39
C PHE A 183 14.00 10.47 -3.51
N TYR A 184 12.99 9.64 -3.74
CA TYR A 184 12.90 8.28 -3.22
C TYR A 184 12.64 7.32 -4.38
N GLY A 185 13.27 6.15 -4.32
CA GLY A 185 13.04 5.07 -5.27
C GLY A 185 12.95 3.74 -4.55
N GLU A 186 12.09 2.86 -5.04
CA GLU A 186 11.99 1.45 -4.62
C GLU A 186 11.89 0.57 -5.86
N LEU A 187 12.65 -0.52 -5.85
CA LEU A 187 12.43 -1.67 -6.73
C LEU A 187 12.24 -2.89 -5.87
N SER A 188 11.14 -3.62 -6.08
CA SER A 188 10.82 -4.79 -5.27
C SER A 188 10.22 -5.93 -6.09
N GLY A 189 10.43 -7.13 -5.57
CA GLY A 189 9.90 -8.37 -6.08
C GLY A 189 9.13 -9.10 -4.97
N GLU A 190 8.04 -9.74 -5.34
CA GLU A 190 7.27 -10.62 -4.45
C GLU A 190 7.09 -11.98 -5.13
N PHE A 191 7.21 -13.05 -4.35
CA PHE A 191 7.10 -14.43 -4.80
C PHE A 191 6.17 -15.21 -3.89
N ALA A 192 5.09 -15.74 -4.47
CA ALA A 192 4.03 -16.46 -3.77
C ALA A 192 3.80 -17.81 -4.45
N PRO A 193 4.71 -18.79 -4.28
CA PRO A 193 4.58 -20.07 -4.94
C PRO A 193 3.50 -20.93 -4.27
N ARG A 194 2.91 -21.86 -5.02
CA ARG A 194 1.89 -22.78 -4.49
C ARG A 194 2.34 -23.54 -3.23
N GLY A 195 3.64 -23.87 -3.16
CA GLY A 195 4.26 -24.58 -2.04
C GLY A 195 4.36 -23.79 -0.72
N LEU A 196 4.20 -22.47 -0.73
CA LEU A 196 4.27 -21.62 0.47
C LEU A 196 2.91 -21.53 1.17
N PHE A 197 2.30 -22.69 1.44
CA PHE A 197 0.97 -22.83 2.05
C PHE A 197 -0.16 -22.10 1.27
N ASN A 198 0.02 -21.95 -0.04
CA ASN A 198 -0.89 -21.25 -0.94
C ASN A 198 -1.89 -22.19 -1.65
N ALA A 199 -1.83 -23.49 -1.36
CA ALA A 199 -2.66 -24.49 -2.04
C ALA A 199 -4.17 -24.24 -1.93
N ALA A 200 -4.65 -23.65 -0.83
CA ALA A 200 -6.07 -23.37 -0.60
C ALA A 200 -6.61 -22.26 -1.51
N THR A 201 -5.78 -21.28 -1.86
CA THR A 201 -6.16 -20.14 -2.71
C THR A 201 -5.62 -20.29 -4.13
N GLY A 202 -4.86 -21.35 -4.40
CA GLY A 202 -4.21 -21.61 -5.66
C GLY A 202 -3.06 -20.66 -6.00
N ALA A 203 -2.70 -19.71 -5.12
CA ALA A 203 -1.74 -18.66 -5.45
C ALA A 203 -0.38 -19.25 -5.89
N ASP A 204 0.05 -18.87 -7.08
CA ASP A 204 1.32 -19.30 -7.68
C ASP A 204 1.80 -18.22 -8.65
N TYR A 205 2.40 -17.18 -8.08
CA TYR A 205 2.77 -15.99 -8.84
C TYR A 205 4.04 -15.31 -8.34
N TYR A 206 4.57 -14.45 -9.20
CA TYR A 206 5.57 -13.45 -8.88
C TYR A 206 5.05 -12.06 -9.27
N ARG A 207 5.61 -11.04 -8.62
CA ARG A 207 5.31 -9.64 -8.85
C ARG A 207 6.60 -8.85 -8.87
N PHE A 208 6.68 -7.87 -9.75
CA PHE A 208 7.70 -6.84 -9.77
C PHE A 208 7.02 -5.48 -9.58
N ASN A 209 7.55 -4.66 -8.68
CA ASN A 209 7.09 -3.31 -8.43
C ASN A 209 8.25 -2.33 -8.52
N GLY A 210 7.99 -1.18 -9.13
CA GLY A 210 8.91 -0.05 -9.14
C GLY A 210 8.17 1.22 -8.74
N THR A 211 8.67 1.92 -7.74
CA THR A 211 8.10 3.18 -7.26
C THR A 211 9.17 4.27 -7.27
N GLY A 212 8.83 5.45 -7.80
CA GLY A 212 9.65 6.65 -7.73
C GLY A 212 8.83 7.80 -7.17
N LEU A 213 9.40 8.55 -6.22
CA LEU A 213 8.82 9.76 -5.64
C LEU A 213 9.83 10.89 -5.80
N TRP A 214 9.40 12.05 -6.26
CA TRP A 214 10.24 13.24 -6.31
C TRP A 214 9.50 14.44 -5.72
N PHE A 215 10.27 15.32 -5.09
CA PHE A 215 9.78 16.53 -4.46
C PHE A 215 10.65 17.71 -4.87
N TYR A 216 10.02 18.77 -5.35
CA TYR A 216 10.70 19.97 -5.81
C TYR A 216 10.14 21.22 -5.13
N PRO A 217 10.95 21.92 -4.31
CA PRO A 217 10.51 23.15 -3.65
C PRO A 217 10.36 24.26 -4.70
N ILE A 218 9.17 24.87 -4.78
CA ILE A 218 8.93 26.08 -5.57
C ILE A 218 9.22 27.31 -4.69
N ARG A 219 8.77 27.26 -3.44
CA ARG A 219 8.94 28.34 -2.47
C ARG A 219 9.09 27.76 -1.07
N ALA A 220 10.20 28.09 -0.41
CA ALA A 220 10.40 27.85 1.01
C ALA A 220 10.22 29.18 1.76
N GLY A 221 9.32 29.20 2.74
CA GLY A 221 9.00 30.42 3.49
C GLY A 221 8.41 30.08 4.86
N ASP A 222 8.54 31.02 5.79
CA ASP A 222 8.04 30.92 7.16
C ASP A 222 6.50 30.89 7.26
N LYS A 223 5.81 31.53 6.31
CA LYS A 223 4.34 31.61 6.26
C LYS A 223 3.70 30.72 5.21
N ILE A 224 4.38 30.54 4.08
CA ILE A 224 3.89 29.78 2.93
C ILE A 224 5.03 28.94 2.37
N GLY A 225 4.82 27.63 2.34
CA GLY A 225 5.66 26.67 1.64
C GLY A 225 4.92 26.08 0.44
N ILE A 226 5.55 26.09 -0.74
CA ILE A 226 4.99 25.52 -1.97
C ILE A 226 5.99 24.53 -2.56
N TYR A 227 5.52 23.33 -2.89
CA TYR A 227 6.33 22.35 -3.60
C TYR A 227 5.51 21.50 -4.57
N LEU A 228 6.19 20.97 -5.58
CA LEU A 228 5.68 19.93 -6.45
C LEU A 228 6.05 18.57 -5.87
N ALA A 229 5.16 17.61 -6.02
CA ALA A 229 5.41 16.21 -5.73
C ALA A 229 4.97 15.36 -6.93
N GLY A 230 5.80 14.42 -7.36
CA GLY A 230 5.46 13.48 -8.41
C GLY A 230 5.78 12.05 -8.01
N ARG A 231 4.86 11.14 -8.34
CA ARG A 231 4.96 9.71 -8.01
C ARG A 231 4.74 8.92 -9.28
N PHE A 232 5.63 7.97 -9.53
CA PHE A 232 5.45 6.97 -10.58
C PHE A 232 5.46 5.59 -9.93
N ILE A 233 4.50 4.74 -10.29
CA ILE A 233 4.45 3.35 -9.85
C ILE A 233 4.25 2.47 -11.08
N TYR A 234 5.03 1.41 -11.18
CA TYR A 234 4.88 0.33 -12.14
C TYR A 234 4.71 -0.99 -11.40
N ASP A 235 3.77 -1.80 -11.85
CA ASP A 235 3.44 -3.08 -11.23
C ASP A 235 3.24 -4.14 -12.32
N ARG A 236 3.95 -5.26 -12.20
CA ARG A 236 3.87 -6.38 -13.12
C ARG A 236 3.74 -7.69 -12.37
N LEU A 237 2.72 -8.47 -12.72
CA LEU A 237 2.45 -9.80 -12.18
C LEU A 237 2.66 -10.85 -13.27
N GLY A 238 3.07 -12.04 -12.86
CA GLY A 238 3.15 -13.22 -13.73
C GLY A 238 3.11 -14.51 -12.91
N GLY A 239 2.82 -15.64 -13.54
CA GLY A 239 2.72 -16.93 -12.86
C GLY A 239 1.55 -17.77 -13.36
N ALA A 240 1.34 -18.92 -12.73
CA ALA A 240 0.28 -19.86 -13.12
C ALA A 240 -1.10 -19.40 -12.63
N TYR A 241 -1.20 -18.94 -11.37
CA TYR A 241 -2.44 -18.37 -10.85
C TYR A 241 -2.16 -17.15 -9.98
N ILE A 242 -2.76 -16.03 -10.36
CA ILE A 242 -2.62 -14.74 -9.70
C ILE A 242 -3.96 -14.44 -9.00
N PRO A 243 -4.01 -14.45 -7.65
CA PRO A 243 -5.23 -14.16 -6.89
C PRO A 243 -5.88 -12.82 -7.27
N VAL A 244 -7.20 -12.70 -7.10
CA VAL A 244 -7.97 -11.47 -7.39
C VAL A 244 -7.33 -10.26 -6.72
N ARG A 245 -7.08 -10.36 -5.42
CA ARG A 245 -6.50 -9.27 -4.62
C ARG A 245 -5.13 -8.81 -5.11
N ALA A 246 -4.29 -9.71 -5.63
CA ALA A 246 -2.99 -9.32 -6.18
C ALA A 246 -3.14 -8.50 -7.48
N ARG A 247 -4.20 -8.76 -8.25
CA ARG A 247 -4.52 -8.05 -9.50
C ARG A 247 -5.19 -6.70 -9.25
N THR A 248 -6.09 -6.60 -8.28
CA THR A 248 -6.93 -5.42 -7.97
C THR A 248 -6.25 -4.41 -7.03
N THR A 249 -5.20 -3.76 -7.51
CA THR A 249 -4.43 -2.79 -6.69
C THR A 249 -4.53 -1.34 -7.14
N LEU A 250 -5.34 -1.05 -8.16
CA LEU A 250 -5.52 0.29 -8.72
C LEU A 250 -6.86 0.91 -8.28
N GLY A 251 -6.82 2.20 -7.92
CA GLY A 251 -7.95 2.96 -7.36
C GLY A 251 -7.90 3.12 -5.85
N GLY A 252 -8.61 4.12 -5.31
CA GLY A 252 -8.72 4.42 -3.88
C GLY A 252 -7.65 5.37 -3.34
N PHE A 253 -7.55 5.42 -2.00
CA PHE A 253 -6.59 6.23 -1.24
C PHE A 253 -5.64 5.32 -0.46
N SER A 254 -4.33 5.56 -0.54
CA SER A 254 -3.38 4.92 0.36
C SER A 254 -2.19 5.83 0.64
N THR A 255 -1.69 5.73 1.87
CA THR A 255 -0.33 6.18 2.17
C THR A 255 0.66 5.18 1.57
N TYR A 256 1.83 5.65 1.15
CA TYR A 256 2.92 4.76 0.78
C TYR A 256 3.81 4.51 2.02
N PRO A 257 3.63 3.40 2.78
CA PRO A 257 4.42 3.10 3.97
C PRO A 257 5.87 2.67 3.70
N GLY A 258 6.41 2.87 2.49
CA GLY A 258 7.80 2.58 2.13
C GLY A 258 8.07 1.14 1.71
N PHE A 259 7.06 0.24 1.81
CA PHE A 259 6.99 -1.11 1.23
C PHE A 259 5.50 -1.41 1.03
N THR A 260 5.00 -1.35 -0.19
CA THR A 260 3.60 -1.69 -0.45
C THR A 260 3.53 -2.57 -1.68
N PRO A 261 3.08 -3.82 -1.55
CA PRO A 261 2.87 -4.66 -2.72
C PRO A 261 1.68 -4.08 -3.49
N GLY A 262 1.92 -3.40 -4.61
CA GLY A 262 0.80 -2.70 -5.23
C GLY A 262 1.10 -1.46 -6.03
N LEU A 263 0.01 -0.96 -6.60
CA LEU A 263 -0.16 0.46 -6.80
C LEU A 263 -0.94 1.11 -5.65
N GLY A 264 -1.31 0.36 -4.60
CA GLY A 264 -1.93 0.83 -3.36
C GLY A 264 -2.58 2.22 -3.38
N GLY A 265 -3.87 2.33 -3.73
CA GLY A 265 -4.61 3.58 -3.58
C GLY A 265 -4.03 4.76 -4.35
N SER A 266 -3.59 4.51 -5.59
CA SER A 266 -2.84 5.49 -6.39
C SER A 266 -3.66 6.29 -7.39
N LEU A 267 -4.97 6.04 -7.51
CA LEU A 267 -5.83 6.74 -8.45
C LEU A 267 -7.06 7.26 -7.71
N ARG A 268 -7.05 8.56 -7.39
CA ARG A 268 -8.15 9.20 -6.67
C ARG A 268 -9.41 9.30 -7.52
N GLY A 269 -10.57 9.38 -6.87
CA GLY A 269 -11.87 9.42 -7.56
C GLY A 269 -12.37 8.06 -8.06
N ALA A 270 -11.50 7.04 -8.12
CA ALA A 270 -11.86 5.65 -8.32
C ALA A 270 -11.96 4.91 -6.97
N GLU A 271 -12.85 3.91 -6.90
CA GLU A 271 -12.97 3.02 -5.74
C GLU A 271 -11.70 2.18 -5.55
N ALA A 272 -11.41 1.77 -4.31
CA ALA A 272 -10.23 0.96 -4.01
C ALA A 272 -10.32 -0.41 -4.70
N GLY A 273 -9.27 -0.79 -5.43
CA GLY A 273 -9.25 -2.06 -6.17
C GLY A 273 -10.24 -2.12 -7.34
N ARG A 274 -10.72 -0.97 -7.83
CA ARG A 274 -11.68 -0.86 -8.93
C ARG A 274 -11.20 -1.53 -10.22
N PHE A 275 -9.91 -1.45 -10.48
CA PHE A 275 -9.29 -1.94 -11.71
C PHE A 275 -8.27 -3.03 -11.38
N ASP A 276 -8.32 -4.10 -12.17
CA ASP A 276 -7.36 -5.19 -12.12
C ASP A 276 -6.54 -5.27 -13.40
N GLY A 277 -5.42 -5.98 -13.32
CA GLY A 277 -4.49 -6.15 -14.42
C GLY A 277 -3.25 -6.93 -14.00
N TYR A 278 -2.52 -7.47 -14.97
CA TYR A 278 -1.21 -8.07 -14.74
C TYR A 278 -0.12 -7.00 -14.82
N VAL A 279 -0.21 -6.09 -15.78
CA VAL A 279 0.69 -4.94 -15.92
C VAL A 279 -0.10 -3.66 -15.71
N LYS A 280 0.40 -2.78 -14.84
CA LYS A 280 -0.27 -1.55 -14.43
C LYS A 280 0.77 -0.46 -14.19
N ALA A 281 0.46 0.78 -14.54
CA ALA A 281 1.31 1.92 -14.26
C ALA A 281 0.48 3.13 -13.84
N VAL A 282 1.00 3.92 -12.91
CA VAL A 282 0.37 5.17 -12.46
C VAL A 282 1.40 6.27 -12.34
N HIS A 283 1.00 7.47 -12.75
CA HIS A 283 1.71 8.71 -12.49
C HIS A 283 0.79 9.69 -11.75
N ASN A 284 1.23 10.17 -10.59
CA ASN A 284 0.54 11.19 -9.81
C ASN A 284 1.40 12.44 -9.80
N LEU A 285 0.79 13.59 -10.04
CA LEU A 285 1.41 14.89 -9.92
C LEU A 285 0.59 15.74 -8.95
N GLU A 286 1.28 16.41 -8.03
CA GLU A 286 0.68 17.30 -7.05
C GLU A 286 1.43 18.62 -6.95
N VAL A 287 0.66 19.69 -6.75
CA VAL A 287 1.15 20.95 -6.20
C VAL A 287 0.59 21.09 -4.79
N ARG A 288 1.47 21.35 -3.83
CA ARG A 288 1.10 21.50 -2.42
C ARG A 288 1.48 22.87 -1.94
N ALA A 289 0.56 23.50 -1.22
CA ALA A 289 0.76 24.79 -0.56
C ALA A 289 0.38 24.63 0.93
N GLY A 290 1.39 24.66 1.79
CA GLY A 290 1.20 24.74 3.24
C GLY A 290 1.14 26.20 3.68
N TYR A 291 0.23 26.52 4.61
CA TYR A 291 0.05 27.87 5.16
C TYR A 291 0.13 27.86 6.68
N LEU A 292 0.77 28.89 7.26
CA LEU A 292 0.84 29.18 8.71
C LEU A 292 1.01 27.91 9.57
N PRO A 293 2.24 27.36 9.67
CA PRO A 293 2.46 26.19 10.52
C PRO A 293 2.05 26.51 11.96
N TRP A 294 1.03 25.80 12.47
CA TRP A 294 0.67 25.82 13.88
C TRP A 294 1.65 24.94 14.65
N ARG A 295 2.83 25.52 14.88
CA ARG A 295 3.99 24.84 15.46
C ARG A 295 3.69 24.20 16.82
N GLU A 296 2.86 24.85 17.63
CA GLU A 296 2.44 24.36 18.96
C GLU A 296 1.72 23.01 18.91
N TYR A 297 1.03 22.73 17.80
CA TYR A 297 0.26 21.51 17.61
C TYR A 297 0.90 20.53 16.62
N GLY A 298 2.03 20.90 16.00
CA GLY A 298 2.68 20.09 14.96
C GLY A 298 1.80 19.91 13.72
N VAL A 299 0.99 20.92 13.41
CA VAL A 299 -0.07 20.84 12.41
C VAL A 299 0.09 21.94 11.36
N VAL A 300 -0.05 21.57 10.09
CA VAL A 300 0.01 22.50 8.96
C VAL A 300 -1.24 22.36 8.08
N PRO A 301 -2.10 23.40 8.02
CA PRO A 301 -3.10 23.51 6.99
C PRO A 301 -2.47 23.48 5.60
N MET A 302 -3.02 22.68 4.71
CA MET A 302 -2.49 22.46 3.37
C MET A 302 -3.60 22.42 2.34
N VAL A 303 -3.34 23.08 1.22
CA VAL A 303 -4.09 22.92 -0.02
C VAL A 303 -3.25 22.08 -0.98
N VAL A 304 -3.89 21.16 -1.67
CA VAL A 304 -3.27 20.32 -2.70
C VAL A 304 -4.10 20.37 -3.97
N GLY A 305 -3.47 20.64 -5.10
CA GLY A 305 -4.03 20.39 -6.43
C GLY A 305 -3.34 19.18 -7.03
N TYR A 306 -4.07 18.32 -7.73
CA TYR A 306 -3.48 17.09 -8.25
C TYR A 306 -4.01 16.65 -9.61
N LEU A 307 -3.20 15.84 -10.29
CA LEU A 307 -3.52 15.08 -11.48
C LEU A 307 -3.00 13.64 -11.32
N ASP A 308 -3.89 12.67 -11.42
CA ASP A 308 -3.58 11.24 -11.41
C ASP A 308 -3.86 10.64 -12.79
N LEU A 309 -2.92 9.86 -13.30
CA LEU A 309 -3.04 9.12 -14.55
C LEU A 309 -2.65 7.68 -14.32
N GLY A 310 -3.48 6.74 -14.76
CA GLY A 310 -3.26 5.31 -14.62
C GLY A 310 -3.56 4.58 -15.91
N VAL A 311 -2.83 3.50 -16.16
CA VAL A 311 -3.07 2.55 -17.24
C VAL A 311 -3.00 1.14 -16.68
N THR A 312 -3.84 0.26 -17.21
CA THR A 312 -3.86 -1.17 -16.90
C THR A 312 -3.89 -1.95 -18.20
N ASP A 313 -3.42 -3.20 -18.16
CA ASP A 313 -3.49 -4.11 -19.29
C ASP A 313 -4.84 -4.83 -19.43
N ASN A 314 -5.76 -4.65 -18.47
CA ASN A 314 -7.03 -5.37 -18.41
C ASN A 314 -6.86 -6.91 -18.56
N LEU A 315 -5.81 -7.45 -17.93
CA LEU A 315 -5.42 -8.88 -17.99
C LEU A 315 -4.88 -9.36 -19.35
N THR A 316 -4.43 -8.47 -20.23
CA THR A 316 -3.81 -8.84 -21.52
C THR A 316 -2.29 -9.01 -21.46
N SER A 317 -1.66 -8.68 -20.32
CA SER A 317 -0.19 -8.59 -20.15
C SER A 317 0.48 -7.50 -20.99
N ARG A 318 -0.28 -6.58 -21.61
CA ARG A 318 0.22 -5.43 -22.37
C ARG A 318 -0.52 -4.17 -21.95
N LEU A 319 0.22 -3.14 -21.54
CA LEU A 319 -0.39 -1.86 -21.15
C LEU A 319 -1.24 -1.31 -22.30
N ASP A 320 -2.48 -0.99 -21.98
CA ASP A 320 -3.41 -0.31 -22.88
C ASP A 320 -3.35 1.19 -22.63
N PHE A 321 -2.83 1.93 -23.61
CA PHE A 321 -2.75 3.39 -23.57
C PHE A 321 -3.95 4.06 -24.25
N ASP A 322 -4.85 3.29 -24.87
CA ASP A 322 -6.10 3.82 -25.42
C ASP A 322 -7.14 4.03 -24.31
N GLN A 323 -6.98 3.34 -23.16
CA GLN A 323 -7.84 3.45 -21.98
C GLN A 323 -7.12 4.08 -20.78
N VAL A 324 -6.70 5.33 -20.92
CA VAL A 324 -6.11 6.08 -19.79
C VAL A 324 -7.17 6.39 -18.74
N LEU A 325 -6.93 5.94 -17.52
CA LEU A 325 -7.71 6.28 -16.34
C LEU A 325 -7.15 7.58 -15.76
N GLY A 326 -7.92 8.65 -15.74
CA GLY A 326 -7.44 9.91 -15.21
C GLY A 326 -8.38 10.59 -14.25
N SER A 327 -7.78 11.32 -13.31
CA SER A 327 -8.48 12.02 -12.23
C SER A 327 -7.79 13.33 -11.92
N VAL A 328 -8.58 14.37 -11.69
CA VAL A 328 -8.09 15.70 -11.29
C VAL A 328 -8.88 16.17 -10.08
N GLY A 329 -8.24 16.92 -9.20
CA GLY A 329 -8.94 17.42 -8.04
C GLY A 329 -8.16 18.40 -7.19
N ILE A 330 -8.86 18.87 -6.15
CA ILE A 330 -8.34 19.77 -5.14
C ILE A 330 -8.66 19.18 -3.77
N GLY A 331 -7.69 19.21 -2.88
CA GLY A 331 -7.84 18.81 -1.49
C GLY A 331 -7.49 19.95 -0.55
N VAL A 332 -8.21 20.02 0.57
CA VAL A 332 -7.87 20.85 1.72
C VAL A 332 -7.74 19.95 2.94
N GLY A 333 -6.70 20.17 3.73
CA GLY A 333 -6.40 19.26 4.81
C GLY A 333 -5.47 19.83 5.85
N VAL A 334 -5.28 19.02 6.89
CA VAL A 334 -4.54 19.36 8.09
C VAL A 334 -3.73 18.12 8.46
N SER A 335 -2.39 18.26 8.39
CA SER A 335 -1.45 17.15 8.59
C SER A 335 -1.68 15.97 7.63
N ASN A 336 -2.42 14.95 8.06
CA ASN A 336 -2.73 13.75 7.26
C ASN A 336 -4.22 13.65 6.90
N LEU A 337 -5.09 14.49 7.42
CA LEU A 337 -6.52 14.44 7.09
C LEU A 337 -6.83 15.42 5.97
N PHE A 338 -7.34 14.91 4.84
CA PHE A 338 -7.69 15.73 3.68
C PHE A 338 -9.12 15.43 3.24
N LEU A 339 -9.87 16.49 2.94
CA LEU A 339 -11.10 16.42 2.17
C LEU A 339 -10.77 16.77 0.72
N TYR A 340 -11.07 15.86 -0.20
CA TYR A 340 -10.82 16.01 -1.63
C TYR A 340 -12.13 16.14 -2.42
N GLY A 341 -12.18 17.11 -3.34
CA GLY A 341 -13.06 17.09 -4.49
C GLY A 341 -12.33 16.49 -5.69
N ASN A 342 -12.92 15.47 -6.30
CA ASN A 342 -12.28 14.64 -7.33
C ASN A 342 -13.22 14.56 -8.53
N TYR A 343 -12.68 14.73 -9.74
CA TYR A 343 -13.38 14.43 -10.98
C TYR A 343 -12.65 13.31 -11.72
N PHE A 344 -13.34 12.19 -11.90
CA PHE A 344 -12.81 10.98 -12.53
C PHE A 344 -13.31 10.86 -13.97
N TRP A 345 -12.41 11.00 -14.95
CA TRP A 345 -12.75 11.11 -16.38
C TRP A 345 -13.48 9.88 -16.94
N PRO A 346 -13.06 8.62 -16.69
CA PRO A 346 -13.67 7.46 -17.32
C PRO A 346 -15.15 7.23 -16.98
N GLU A 347 -15.65 7.87 -15.92
CA GLU A 347 -17.03 7.73 -15.46
C GLU A 347 -17.79 9.07 -15.42
N ASP A 348 -17.18 10.16 -15.88
CA ASP A 348 -17.72 11.53 -15.78
C ASP A 348 -18.26 11.85 -14.37
N ARG A 349 -17.53 11.39 -13.35
CA ARG A 349 -18.02 11.33 -11.97
C ARG A 349 -17.29 12.33 -11.08
N PHE A 350 -18.05 13.23 -10.47
CA PHE A 350 -17.58 14.04 -9.34
C PHE A 350 -17.80 13.29 -8.03
N SER A 351 -16.83 13.36 -7.12
CA SER A 351 -16.94 12.76 -5.79
C SER A 351 -16.21 13.58 -4.73
N LEU A 352 -16.79 13.61 -3.52
CA LEU A 352 -16.17 14.15 -2.32
C LEU A 352 -15.68 12.99 -1.46
N ASN A 353 -14.39 12.99 -1.12
CA ASN A 353 -13.78 11.91 -0.34
C ASN A 353 -12.97 12.49 0.82
N LEU A 354 -13.20 11.96 2.02
CA LEU A 354 -12.37 12.21 3.18
C LEU A 354 -11.30 11.11 3.24
N ALA A 355 -10.03 11.49 3.32
CA ALA A 355 -8.91 10.56 3.35
C ALA A 355 -7.94 10.89 4.49
N LEU A 356 -7.47 9.84 5.17
CA LEU A 356 -6.31 9.88 6.06
C LEU A 356 -5.10 9.39 5.28
N GLY A 357 -4.13 10.26 5.09
CA GLY A 357 -2.88 9.96 4.43
C GLY A 357 -2.47 11.01 3.42
N LEU A 358 -1.17 11.32 3.45
CA LEU A 358 -0.51 11.94 2.32
C LEU A 358 -0.31 10.85 1.25
N HIS A 359 -0.69 11.13 0.00
CA HIS A 359 -0.38 10.26 -1.15
C HIS A 359 1.15 10.19 -1.45
N PHE A 360 1.98 10.80 -0.60
CA PHE A 360 3.41 11.09 -0.78
C PHE A 360 4.19 11.13 0.53
#